data_AF-A0A069EZU9-F1
#
_entry.id   AF-A0A069EZU9-F1
#
_cell.length_a   1.000
_cell.length_b   1.000
_cell.length_c   1.000
_cell.angle_alpha   90.00
_cell.angle_beta   90.00
_cell.angle_gamma   90.00
#
_symmetry.space_group_name_H-M   'P 1'
#
loop_
_entity.id
_entity.type
_entity.pdbx_description
1 polymer ?
#
loop_
_entity_poly.entity_id
_entity_poly.type
_entity_poly.pdbx_seq_one_letter_code
_entity_poly.pdbx_strand_id
1 'polypeptide(L)'
;FRLLVLFIVTSIASYFIFRSFVTSEQIEEILTQIGDMFESRGLTFDTSAFDTMIALFVNNTRVALLAFLLGMIPLFIPYVFVVVNAAIIGLVAMIVDFAGESVMKVIALGILPHGITEISAILLGAAMGLSLNRHIWHRMRGKETDVTLKALFFVGVKMFLFIVVPLLAISAVIEAYVTPLLLQ
;
A
#
# COMPACT_ATOMS: atom_id res chain seq x y z
N PHE A 1 -15.89 -1.90 8.43
CA PHE A 1 -16.78 -0.75 8.16
C PHE A 1 -16.11 0.59 8.45
N ARG A 2 -15.62 0.88 9.67
CA ARG A 2 -15.00 2.18 10.02
C ARG A 2 -13.80 2.58 9.14
N LEU A 3 -12.88 1.65 8.85
CA LEU A 3 -11.72 1.93 8.00
C LEU A 3 -12.08 2.18 6.53
N LEU A 4 -13.13 1.51 6.02
CA LEU A 4 -13.60 1.69 4.65
C LEU A 4 -14.26 3.06 4.47
N VAL A 5 -15.08 3.47 5.44
CA VAL A 5 -15.65 4.84 5.45
C VAL A 5 -14.54 5.88 5.52
N LEU A 6 -13.56 5.68 6.41
CA LEU A 6 -12.40 6.56 6.50
C LEU A 6 -11.65 6.65 5.17
N PHE A 7 -11.38 5.52 4.52
CA PHE A 7 -10.71 5.47 3.22
C PHE A 7 -11.48 6.29 2.18
N ILE A 8 -12.78 6.00 1.97
CA ILE A 8 -13.59 6.68 0.96
C ILE A 8 -13.65 8.19 1.22
N VAL A 9 -13.94 8.59 2.46
CA VAL A 9 -14.02 10.02 2.83
C VAL A 9 -12.68 10.71 2.62
N THR A 10 -11.57 10.06 3.01
CA THR A 10 -10.23 10.62 2.86
C THR A 10 -9.85 10.75 1.38
N SER A 11 -10.13 9.76 0.54
CA SER A 11 -9.85 9.81 -0.90
C SER A 11 -10.64 10.91 -1.62
N ILE A 12 -11.93 11.08 -1.28
CA ILE A 12 -12.76 12.14 -1.86
C ILE A 12 -12.29 13.50 -1.36
N ALA A 13 -12.04 13.64 -0.06
CA ALA A 13 -11.56 14.89 0.52
C ALA A 13 -10.20 15.30 -0.04
N SER A 14 -9.24 14.38 -0.14
CA SER A 14 -7.93 14.66 -0.71
C SER A 14 -8.00 15.05 -2.18
N TYR A 15 -8.86 14.40 -2.98
CA TYR A 15 -9.11 14.82 -4.36
C TYR A 15 -9.56 16.29 -4.47
N PHE A 16 -10.56 16.70 -3.69
CA PHE A 16 -11.04 18.09 -3.72
C PHE A 16 -10.02 19.08 -3.17
N ILE A 17 -9.28 18.70 -2.12
CA ILE A 17 -8.19 19.52 -1.57
C ILE A 17 -7.12 19.72 -2.64
N PHE A 18 -6.60 18.65 -3.23
CA PHE A 18 -5.57 18.77 -4.26
C PHE A 18 -6.08 19.59 -5.46
N ARG A 19 -7.31 19.34 -5.93
CA ARG A 19 -7.90 20.12 -7.02
C ARG A 19 -8.06 21.62 -6.69
N SER A 20 -8.30 21.96 -5.43
CA SER A 20 -8.50 23.35 -5.00
C SER A 20 -7.19 24.11 -4.76
N PHE A 21 -6.10 23.42 -4.42
CA PHE A 21 -4.84 24.03 -4.00
C PHE A 21 -3.70 23.85 -5.00
N VAL A 22 -3.77 22.85 -5.89
CA VAL A 22 -2.73 22.56 -6.88
C VAL A 22 -3.07 23.24 -8.20
N THR A 23 -2.17 24.07 -8.70
CA THR A 23 -2.28 24.72 -10.01
C THR A 23 -1.72 23.83 -11.13
N SER A 24 -2.05 24.13 -12.38
CA SER A 24 -1.55 23.40 -13.55
C SER A 24 -0.02 23.31 -13.62
N GLU A 25 0.68 24.39 -13.26
CA GLU A 25 2.15 24.44 -13.21
C GLU A 25 2.72 23.48 -12.15
N GLN A 26 2.06 23.36 -11.00
CA GLN A 26 2.46 22.42 -9.95
C GLN A 26 2.16 20.96 -10.32
N ILE A 27 1.17 20.70 -11.18
CA ILE A 27 0.91 19.34 -11.67
C ILE A 27 2.07 18.88 -12.53
N GLU A 28 2.60 19.73 -13.42
CA GLU A 28 3.79 19.40 -14.20
C GLU A 28 4.99 19.10 -13.30
N GLU A 29 5.22 19.92 -12.27
CA GLU A 29 6.28 19.68 -11.28
C GLU A 29 6.11 18.34 -10.54
N ILE A 30 4.89 18.02 -10.11
CA ILE A 30 4.56 16.72 -9.48
C ILE A 30 4.84 15.56 -10.45
N LEU A 31 4.45 15.70 -11.72
CA LEU A 31 4.70 14.68 -12.75
C LEU A 31 6.19 14.48 -13.01
N THR A 32 6.97 15.57 -13.06
CA THR A 32 8.43 15.49 -13.18
C THR A 32 9.06 14.81 -11.97
N GLN A 33 8.66 15.18 -10.75
CA GLN A 33 9.16 14.53 -9.52
C GLN A 33 8.82 13.04 -9.47
N ILE A 34 7.61 12.66 -9.92
CA ILE A 34 7.23 11.25 -10.06
C ILE A 34 8.15 10.59 -11.09
N GLY A 35 8.33 11.18 -12.28
CA GLY A 35 9.26 10.68 -13.30
C GLY A 35 10.66 10.42 -12.75
N ASP A 36 11.25 11.39 -12.07
CA ASP A 36 12.58 11.27 -11.45
C ASP A 36 12.62 10.18 -10.36
N MET A 37 11.53 10.02 -9.59
CA MET A 37 11.39 8.93 -8.62
C MET A 37 11.36 7.55 -9.29
N PHE A 38 10.75 7.43 -10.47
CA PHE A 38 10.73 6.20 -11.25
C PHE A 38 12.11 5.93 -11.88
N GLU A 39 12.75 6.95 -12.47
CA GLU A 39 14.10 6.83 -13.04
C GLU A 39 15.15 6.46 -11.99
N SER A 40 15.11 7.09 -10.81
CA SER A 40 16.04 6.76 -9.70
C SER A 40 15.85 5.34 -9.15
N ARG A 41 14.71 4.71 -9.44
CA ARG A 41 14.43 3.30 -9.15
C ARG A 41 14.79 2.36 -10.31
N GLY A 42 15.34 2.88 -11.40
CA GLY A 42 15.64 2.11 -12.61
C GLY A 42 14.40 1.72 -13.41
N LEU A 43 13.28 2.43 -13.21
CA LEU A 43 12.01 2.22 -13.90
C LEU A 43 11.83 3.33 -14.95
N THR A 44 12.41 3.14 -16.12
CA THR A 44 12.19 3.98 -17.30
C THR A 44 11.01 3.45 -18.14
N PHE A 45 10.50 4.27 -19.08
CA PHE A 45 9.48 3.83 -20.04
C PHE A 45 9.91 2.64 -20.92
N ASP A 46 11.21 2.39 -21.05
CA ASP A 46 11.78 1.24 -21.79
C ASP A 46 12.12 0.05 -20.87
N THR A 47 11.81 0.14 -19.58
CA THR A 47 12.10 -0.93 -18.63
C THR A 47 11.22 -2.14 -18.90
N SER A 48 11.82 -3.33 -18.87
CA SER A 48 11.06 -4.55 -19.11
C SER A 48 9.97 -4.72 -18.05
N ALA A 49 8.83 -5.29 -18.44
CA ALA A 49 7.75 -5.60 -17.49
C ALA A 49 8.25 -6.50 -16.34
N PHE A 50 9.29 -7.31 -16.59
CA PHE A 50 9.91 -8.15 -15.58
C PHE A 50 10.70 -7.34 -14.53
N ASP A 51 11.49 -6.35 -14.95
CA ASP A 51 12.23 -5.50 -14.02
C ASP A 51 11.27 -4.63 -13.18
N THR A 52 10.21 -4.13 -13.82
CA THR A 52 9.12 -3.41 -13.16
C THR A 52 8.43 -4.27 -12.11
N MET A 53 8.09 -5.52 -12.46
CA MET A 53 7.52 -6.49 -11.53
C MET A 53 8.43 -6.71 -10.31
N ILE A 54 9.75 -6.91 -10.51
CA ILE A 54 10.69 -7.12 -9.42
C ILE A 54 10.76 -5.88 -8.51
N ALA A 55 10.86 -4.68 -9.09
CA ALA A 55 10.95 -3.44 -8.34
C ALA A 55 9.71 -3.22 -7.47
N LEU A 56 8.51 -3.40 -8.05
CA LEU A 56 7.24 -3.31 -7.34
C LEU A 56 7.14 -4.35 -6.22
N PHE A 57 7.48 -5.61 -6.52
CA PHE A 57 7.48 -6.68 -5.53
C PHE A 57 8.40 -6.38 -4.34
N VAL A 58 9.63 -5.93 -4.60
CA VAL A 58 10.60 -5.59 -3.55
C VAL A 58 10.11 -4.41 -2.72
N ASN A 59 9.56 -3.37 -3.36
CA ASN A 59 9.02 -2.21 -2.67
C ASN A 59 7.85 -2.62 -1.75
N ASN A 60 6.88 -3.35 -2.28
CA ASN A 60 5.68 -3.72 -1.53
C ASN A 60 6.02 -4.72 -0.41
N THR A 61 6.99 -5.60 -0.63
CA THR A 61 7.52 -6.50 0.41
C THR A 61 8.20 -5.71 1.53
N ARG A 62 8.99 -4.67 1.21
CA ARG A 62 9.60 -3.79 2.21
C ARG A 62 8.53 -3.03 3.00
N VAL A 63 7.53 -2.47 2.34
CA VAL A 63 6.40 -1.76 2.99
C VAL A 63 5.64 -2.72 3.92
N ALA A 64 5.32 -3.92 3.46
CA ALA A 64 4.62 -4.92 4.27
C ALA A 64 5.47 -5.40 5.46
N LEU A 65 6.79 -5.56 5.27
CA LEU A 65 7.71 -5.91 6.35
C LEU A 65 7.78 -4.81 7.41
N LEU A 66 7.90 -3.55 6.97
CA LEU A 66 7.85 -2.40 7.86
C LEU A 66 6.52 -2.33 8.60
N ALA A 67 5.39 -2.58 7.93
CA ALA A 67 4.07 -2.63 8.58
C ALA A 67 3.98 -3.74 9.63
N PHE A 68 4.54 -4.93 9.36
CA PHE A 68 4.63 -6.02 10.33
C PHE A 68 5.47 -5.64 11.56
N LEU A 69 6.66 -5.07 11.34
CA LEU A 69 7.57 -4.65 12.41
C LEU A 69 7.01 -3.48 13.22
N LEU A 70 6.48 -2.45 12.56
CA LEU A 70 5.86 -1.30 13.22
C LEU A 70 4.58 -1.68 13.96
N GLY A 71 3.85 -2.70 13.50
CA GLY A 71 2.69 -3.25 14.21
C GLY A 71 3.05 -3.82 15.59
N MET A 72 4.32 -4.19 15.83
CA MET A 72 4.82 -4.62 17.14
C MET A 72 4.85 -3.47 18.17
N ILE A 73 4.81 -2.22 17.71
CA ILE A 73 4.72 -1.02 18.53
C ILE A 73 3.23 -0.61 18.64
N PRO A 74 2.71 -0.21 19.81
CA PRO A 74 1.33 0.25 19.99
C PRO A 74 1.09 1.64 19.41
N LEU A 75 1.33 1.79 18.12
CA LEU A 75 1.03 2.98 17.34
C LEU A 75 -0.25 2.72 16.52
N PHE A 76 -1.00 3.79 16.20
CA PHE A 76 -2.19 3.76 15.34
C PHE A 76 -1.85 3.49 13.86
N ILE A 77 -0.88 2.61 13.58
CA ILE A 77 -0.31 2.31 12.26
C ILE A 77 -1.38 1.98 11.22
N PRO A 78 -2.42 1.16 11.50
CA PRO A 78 -3.43 0.83 10.50
C PRO A 78 -4.22 2.04 10.00
N TYR A 79 -4.47 3.03 10.87
CA TYR A 79 -5.20 4.24 10.48
C TYR A 79 -4.34 5.16 9.62
N VAL A 80 -3.07 5.34 9.99
CA VAL A 80 -2.11 6.14 9.19
C VAL A 80 -1.96 5.53 7.80
N PHE A 81 -1.80 4.20 7.73
CA PHE A 81 -1.69 3.49 6.45
C PHE A 81 -2.92 3.72 5.57
N VAL A 82 -4.13 3.59 6.13
CA VAL A 82 -5.38 3.83 5.38
C VAL A 82 -5.47 5.28 4.90
N VAL A 83 -5.11 6.26 5.73
CA VAL A 83 -5.17 7.68 5.38
C VAL A 83 -4.17 8.02 4.28
N VAL A 84 -2.93 7.55 4.38
CA VAL A 84 -1.88 7.81 3.37
C VAL A 84 -2.28 7.20 2.03
N ASN A 85 -2.72 5.94 2.00
CA ASN A 85 -3.15 5.31 0.75
C ASN A 85 -4.37 6.00 0.15
N ALA A 86 -5.37 6.36 0.97
CA ALA A 86 -6.53 7.12 0.50
C ALA A 86 -6.13 8.48 -0.08
N ALA A 87 -5.20 9.19 0.56
CA ALA A 87 -4.67 10.44 0.06
C ALA A 87 -3.99 10.28 -1.32
N ILE A 88 -3.17 9.24 -1.48
CA ILE A 88 -2.53 8.91 -2.77
C ILE A 88 -3.58 8.64 -3.85
N ILE A 89 -4.65 7.88 -3.55
CA ILE A 89 -5.73 7.66 -4.51
C ILE A 89 -6.39 8.97 -4.94
N GLY A 90 -6.65 9.90 -4.00
CA GLY A 90 -7.21 11.20 -4.36
C GLY A 90 -6.25 12.07 -5.17
N LEU A 91 -4.94 11.97 -4.93
CA LEU A 91 -3.91 12.62 -5.77
C LEU A 91 -3.92 12.06 -7.19
N VAL A 92 -3.88 10.73 -7.34
CA VAL A 92 -3.94 10.06 -8.65
C VAL A 92 -5.23 10.41 -9.37
N ALA A 93 -6.37 10.42 -8.68
CA ALA A 93 -7.65 10.83 -9.25
C ALA A 93 -7.62 12.27 -9.78
N MET A 94 -6.96 13.19 -9.06
CA MET A 94 -6.81 14.58 -9.50
C MET A 94 -5.93 14.68 -10.75
N ILE A 95 -4.80 13.97 -10.79
CA ILE A 95 -3.89 13.93 -11.96
C ILE A 95 -4.62 13.37 -13.19
N VAL A 96 -5.36 12.27 -13.03
CA VAL A 96 -6.10 11.62 -14.11
C VAL A 96 -7.23 12.52 -14.64
N ASP A 97 -7.96 13.19 -13.74
CA ASP A 97 -8.99 14.17 -14.11
C ASP A 97 -8.39 15.35 -14.89
N PHE A 98 -7.22 15.83 -14.49
CA PHE A 98 -6.50 16.90 -15.17
C PHE A 98 -6.01 16.49 -16.57
N ALA A 99 -5.60 15.23 -16.74
CA ALA A 99 -5.25 14.65 -18.03
C ALA A 99 -6.46 14.43 -18.97
N GLY A 100 -7.69 14.68 -18.50
CA GLY A 100 -8.92 14.46 -19.26
C GLY A 100 -9.32 12.99 -19.36
N GLU A 101 -8.73 12.12 -18.53
CA GLU A 101 -9.02 10.70 -18.52
C GLU A 101 -10.10 10.32 -17.49
N SER A 102 -10.72 9.15 -17.70
CA SER A 102 -11.74 8.66 -16.77
C SER A 102 -11.11 8.15 -15.49
N VAL A 103 -11.22 8.95 -14.41
CA VAL A 103 -10.81 8.57 -13.04
C VAL A 103 -11.36 7.20 -12.64
N MET A 104 -12.62 6.92 -12.97
CA MET A 104 -13.25 5.64 -12.65
C MET A 104 -12.64 4.47 -13.43
N LYS A 105 -12.23 4.68 -14.69
CA LYS A 105 -11.51 3.66 -15.48
C LYS A 105 -10.18 3.34 -14.80
N VAL A 106 -9.40 4.37 -14.45
CA VAL A 106 -8.06 4.19 -13.85
C VAL A 106 -8.15 3.54 -12.46
N ILE A 107 -9.10 3.93 -11.62
CA ILE A 107 -9.27 3.29 -10.31
C ILE A 107 -9.71 1.83 -10.45
N ALA A 108 -10.70 1.55 -11.31
CA ALA A 108 -11.28 0.21 -11.43
C ALA A 108 -10.35 -0.80 -12.14
N LEU A 109 -9.63 -0.35 -13.18
CA LEU A 109 -8.81 -1.21 -14.02
C LEU A 109 -7.32 -1.10 -13.70
N GLY A 110 -6.88 0.08 -13.29
CA GLY A 110 -5.49 0.33 -12.92
C GLY A 110 -5.19 -0.13 -11.50
N ILE A 111 -6.00 0.31 -10.53
CA ILE A 111 -5.66 0.20 -9.10
C ILE A 111 -6.30 -1.03 -8.45
N LEU A 112 -7.59 -1.25 -8.69
CA LEU A 112 -8.35 -2.29 -8.01
C LEU A 112 -7.75 -3.71 -8.14
N PRO A 113 -7.27 -4.16 -9.32
CA PRO A 113 -6.84 -5.54 -9.50
C PRO A 113 -5.66 -5.94 -8.60
N HIS A 114 -4.66 -5.06 -8.47
CA HIS A 114 -3.49 -5.29 -7.62
C HIS A 114 -3.72 -4.78 -6.18
N GLY A 115 -4.48 -3.70 -6.01
CA GLY A 115 -4.75 -3.12 -4.68
C GLY A 115 -5.47 -4.08 -3.73
N ILE A 116 -6.31 -4.99 -4.22
CA ILE A 116 -6.97 -6.00 -3.39
C ILE A 116 -5.94 -6.95 -2.76
N THR A 117 -4.98 -7.44 -3.54
CA THR A 117 -3.98 -8.40 -3.05
C THR A 117 -2.95 -7.71 -2.15
N GLU A 118 -2.51 -6.51 -2.51
CA GLU A 118 -1.57 -5.71 -1.71
C GLU A 118 -2.15 -5.33 -0.34
N ILE A 119 -3.34 -4.71 -0.32
CA ILE A 119 -3.97 -4.27 0.93
C ILE A 119 -4.25 -5.48 1.83
N SER A 120 -4.68 -6.61 1.25
CA SER A 120 -4.87 -7.85 2.01
C SER A 120 -3.57 -8.33 2.66
N ALA A 121 -2.47 -8.33 1.91
CA ALA A 121 -1.15 -8.74 2.40
C ALA A 121 -0.65 -7.83 3.54
N ILE A 122 -0.79 -6.50 3.39
CA ILE A 122 -0.37 -5.52 4.39
C ILE A 122 -1.23 -5.60 5.65
N LEU A 123 -2.55 -5.74 5.51
CA LEU A 123 -3.46 -5.89 6.65
C LEU A 123 -3.17 -7.17 7.44
N LEU A 124 -2.85 -8.28 6.78
CA LEU A 124 -2.42 -9.52 7.43
C LEU A 124 -1.12 -9.30 8.21
N GLY A 125 -0.10 -8.70 7.58
CA GLY A 125 1.16 -8.37 8.25
C GLY A 125 0.96 -7.48 9.49
N ALA A 126 0.17 -6.41 9.34
CA ALA A 126 -0.15 -5.49 10.43
C ALA A 126 -0.95 -6.18 11.57
N ALA A 127 -1.91 -7.05 11.24
CA ALA A 127 -2.69 -7.79 12.23
C ALA A 127 -1.79 -8.71 13.09
N MET A 128 -0.80 -9.36 12.48
CA MET A 128 0.16 -10.18 13.24
C MET A 128 1.09 -9.33 14.10
N GLY A 129 1.62 -8.22 13.57
CA GLY A 129 2.40 -7.27 14.36
C GLY A 129 1.63 -6.81 15.60
N LEU A 130 0.36 -6.44 15.42
CA LEU A 130 -0.53 -6.01 16.51
C LEU A 130 -0.82 -7.15 17.51
N SER A 131 -0.96 -8.39 17.04
CA SER A 131 -1.11 -9.56 17.91
C SER A 131 0.13 -9.76 18.79
N LEU A 132 1.34 -9.61 18.23
CA LEU A 132 2.59 -9.67 19.00
C LEU A 132 2.66 -8.55 20.03
N ASN A 133 2.32 -7.33 19.63
CA ASN A 133 2.27 -6.17 20.52
C ASN A 133 1.31 -6.40 21.69
N ARG A 134 0.08 -6.85 21.40
CA ARG A 134 -0.93 -7.17 22.42
C ARG A 134 -0.40 -8.19 23.42
N HIS A 135 0.30 -9.21 22.93
CA HIS A 135 0.94 -10.20 23.78
C HIS A 135 2.05 -9.59 24.66
N ILE A 136 2.95 -8.79 24.08
CA ILE A 136 4.01 -8.09 24.84
C ILE A 136 3.40 -7.24 25.95
N TRP A 137 2.35 -6.48 25.62
CA TRP A 137 1.64 -5.62 26.56
C TRP A 137 0.97 -6.38 27.71
N HIS A 138 0.32 -7.51 27.41
CA HIS A 138 -0.26 -8.37 28.44
C HIS A 138 0.80 -8.92 29.39
N ARG A 139 1.93 -9.37 28.84
CA ARG A 139 3.05 -9.86 29.63
C ARG A 139 3.67 -8.78 30.52
N MET A 140 3.84 -7.55 30.01
CA MET A 140 4.34 -6.41 30.80
C MET A 140 3.41 -6.05 31.96
N ARG A 141 2.10 -6.29 31.83
CA ARG A 141 1.10 -6.09 32.89
C ARG A 141 0.95 -7.28 33.82
N GLY A 142 1.84 -8.27 33.74
CA GLY A 142 1.82 -9.47 34.60
C GLY A 142 0.62 -10.39 34.37
N LYS A 143 -0.06 -10.28 33.22
CA LYS A 143 -1.15 -11.19 32.86
C LYS A 143 -0.58 -12.48 32.29
N GLU A 144 -1.19 -13.61 32.66
CA GLU A 144 -0.89 -14.88 32.02
C GLU A 144 -1.29 -14.84 30.54
N THR A 145 -0.49 -15.50 29.72
CA THR A 145 -0.70 -15.59 28.28
C THR A 145 -0.52 -17.03 27.84
N ASP A 146 -1.49 -17.57 27.11
CA ASP A 146 -1.57 -19.00 26.76
C ASP A 146 -0.48 -19.49 25.79
N VAL A 147 0.27 -18.58 25.17
CA VAL A 147 1.21 -18.87 24.07
C VAL A 147 2.56 -18.22 24.36
N THR A 148 3.68 -18.79 23.93
CA THR A 148 4.98 -18.12 24.08
C THR A 148 5.19 -17.04 23.02
N LEU A 149 5.84 -15.93 23.38
CA LEU A 149 6.27 -14.88 22.44
C LEU A 149 7.02 -15.44 21.23
N LYS A 150 7.92 -16.41 21.45
CA LYS A 150 8.67 -17.08 20.38
C LYS A 150 7.74 -17.82 19.42
N ALA A 151 6.80 -18.61 19.94
CA ALA A 151 5.85 -19.33 19.09
C ALA A 151 5.00 -18.36 18.26
N LEU A 152 4.50 -17.28 18.87
CA LEU A 152 3.71 -16.27 18.17
C LEU A 152 4.51 -15.55 17.07
N PHE A 153 5.78 -15.22 17.34
CA PHE A 153 6.69 -14.64 16.35
C PHE A 153 6.96 -15.60 15.19
N PHE A 154 7.23 -16.88 15.46
CA PHE A 154 7.43 -17.89 14.41
C PHE A 154 6.18 -18.08 13.52
N VAL A 155 4.99 -18.05 14.11
CA VAL A 155 3.73 -18.07 13.35
C VAL A 155 3.61 -16.83 12.47
N GLY A 156 3.95 -15.64 12.99
CA GLY A 156 3.98 -14.39 12.24
C GLY A 156 4.93 -14.44 11.05
N VAL A 157 6.15 -14.92 11.24
CA VAL A 157 7.15 -15.07 10.17
C VAL A 157 6.68 -16.09 9.12
N LYS A 158 6.14 -17.24 9.53
CA LYS A 158 5.59 -18.22 8.58
C LYS A 158 4.45 -17.63 7.76
N MET A 159 3.53 -16.92 8.40
CA MET A 159 2.44 -16.27 7.69
C MET A 159 2.94 -15.18 6.73
N PHE A 160 3.94 -14.39 7.14
CA PHE A 160 4.56 -13.42 6.25
C PHE A 160 5.17 -14.08 5.01
N LEU A 161 5.96 -15.14 5.20
CA LEU A 161 6.64 -15.82 4.10
C LEU A 161 5.70 -16.64 3.18
N PHE A 162 4.69 -17.29 3.73
CA PHE A 162 3.83 -18.21 2.98
C PHE A 162 2.49 -17.61 2.54
N ILE A 163 2.09 -16.44 3.05
CA ILE A 163 0.83 -15.79 2.67
C ILE A 163 1.09 -14.37 2.17
N VAL A 164 1.76 -13.52 2.95
CA VAL A 164 1.99 -12.11 2.57
C VAL A 164 2.87 -12.02 1.33
N VAL A 165 4.03 -12.68 1.31
CA VAL A 165 4.97 -12.64 0.18
C VAL A 165 4.34 -13.15 -1.12
N PRO A 166 3.64 -14.31 -1.16
CA PRO A 166 2.94 -14.75 -2.38
C PRO A 166 1.85 -13.80 -2.86
N LEU A 167 1.08 -13.19 -1.95
CA LEU A 167 0.05 -12.21 -2.32
C LEU A 167 0.69 -10.97 -2.97
N LEU A 168 1.82 -10.50 -2.44
CA LEU A 168 2.56 -9.37 -3.01
C LEU A 168 3.19 -9.71 -4.37
N ALA A 169 3.64 -10.96 -4.57
CA ALA A 169 4.11 -11.42 -5.87
C ALA A 169 2.97 -11.39 -6.90
N ILE A 170 1.77 -11.84 -6.52
CA ILE A 170 0.57 -11.75 -7.39
C ILE A 170 0.25 -10.28 -7.70
N SER A 171 0.30 -9.39 -6.70
CA SER A 171 0.10 -7.95 -6.88
C SER A 171 1.06 -7.37 -7.92
N ALA A 172 2.36 -7.67 -7.80
CA ALA A 172 3.38 -7.15 -8.70
C ALA A 172 3.22 -7.67 -10.14
N VAL A 173 2.79 -8.93 -10.32
CA VAL A 173 2.47 -9.47 -11.65
C VAL A 173 1.28 -8.75 -12.27
N ILE A 174 0.21 -8.53 -11.50
CA ILE A 174 -0.97 -7.80 -11.98
C ILE A 174 -0.60 -6.36 -12.35
N GLU A 175 0.21 -5.70 -11.54
CA GLU A 175 0.60 -4.32 -11.75
C GLU A 175 1.56 -4.15 -12.95
N ALA A 176 2.53 -5.05 -13.12
CA ALA A 176 3.51 -4.92 -14.20
C ALA A 176 3.00 -5.43 -15.56
N TYR A 177 2.11 -6.43 -15.59
CA TYR A 177 1.66 -7.06 -16.83
C TYR A 177 0.21 -6.78 -17.17
N VAL A 178 -0.69 -6.80 -16.19
CA VAL A 178 -2.14 -6.70 -16.46
C VAL A 178 -2.59 -5.25 -16.50
N THR A 179 -2.10 -4.41 -15.58
CA THR A 179 -2.50 -3.01 -15.45
C THR A 179 -2.22 -2.21 -16.73
N PRO A 180 -1.03 -2.30 -17.37
CA PRO A 180 -0.78 -1.60 -18.63
C PRO A 180 -1.70 -2.07 -19.76
N LEU A 181 -2.02 -3.37 -19.82
CA LEU A 181 -2.91 -3.93 -20.84
C LEU A 181 -4.37 -3.46 -20.68
N LEU A 182 -4.82 -3.23 -19.45
CA LEU A 182 -6.19 -2.78 -19.17
C LEU A 182 -6.38 -1.26 -19.34
N LEU A 183 -5.31 -0.48 -19.24
CA LEU A 183 -5.35 0.97 -19.33
C LEU A 183 -5.10 1.51 -20.75
N GLN A 184 -4.54 0.69 -21.64
CA GLN A 184 -4.52 0.94 -23.10
C GLN A 184 -5.94 1.23 -23.65
#